data_AF-A0A806TTD1-F1
#
_entry.id   AF-A0A806TTD1-F1
#
_cell.length_a   1.000
_cell.length_b   1.000
_cell.length_c   1.000
_cell.angle_alpha   90.00
_cell.angle_beta   90.00
_cell.angle_gamma   90.00
#
_symmetry.space_group_name_H-M   'P 1'
#
loop_
_entity.id
_entity.type
_entity.pdbx_description
1 polymer ?
#
loop_
_entity_poly.entity_id
_entity_poly.type
_entity_poly.pdbx_seq_one_letter_code
_entity_poly.pdbx_strand_id
1 'polypeptide(L)'
;MAYSSLMDNWNNVQHNILQRILKYYKQKRHELGYDVSFSQDYPLIETVDQLIEHITLVGISVPYEFLRDGRDIGISFDCSWDQENGLGIRLIDEKVEEVGYQDVAI
;
A
#
# COMPACT_ATOMS: atom_id res chain seq x y z
N MET A 1 20.83 1.46 7.45
CA MET A 1 20.75 2.72 6.68
C MET A 1 19.42 2.89 5.97
N ALA A 2 18.73 1.79 5.62
CA ALA A 2 17.40 1.78 5.00
C ALA A 2 16.35 2.70 5.66
N TYR A 3 16.15 2.57 6.99
CA TYR A 3 15.18 3.40 7.71
C TYR A 3 15.48 4.89 7.62
N SER A 4 16.75 5.30 7.79
CA SER A 4 17.13 6.71 7.70
C SER A 4 16.86 7.28 6.31
N SER A 5 17.24 6.55 5.26
CA SER A 5 16.97 6.95 3.87
C SER A 5 15.47 7.06 3.55
N LEU A 6 14.65 6.15 4.07
CA LEU A 6 13.19 6.24 3.99
C LEU A 6 12.68 7.53 4.64
N MET A 7 13.14 7.82 5.85
CA MET A 7 12.67 8.99 6.61
C MET A 7 13.09 10.31 5.95
N ASP A 8 14.27 10.36 5.35
CA ASP A 8 14.75 11.55 4.60
C ASP A 8 13.90 11.85 3.37
N ASN A 9 13.30 10.83 2.74
CA ASN A 9 12.46 10.96 1.55
C ASN A 9 10.96 10.76 1.83
N TRP A 10 10.55 10.70 3.10
CA TRP A 10 9.26 10.17 3.52
C TRP A 10 8.07 10.87 2.85
N ASN A 11 8.06 12.20 2.76
CA ASN A 11 6.96 12.96 2.17
C ASN A 11 6.69 12.58 0.70
N ASN A 12 7.76 12.38 -0.09
CA ASN A 12 7.64 12.01 -1.49
C ASN A 12 7.23 10.53 -1.64
N VAL A 13 7.80 9.67 -0.79
CA VAL A 13 7.47 8.25 -0.74
C VAL A 13 6.00 8.04 -0.37
N GLN A 14 5.49 8.75 0.63
CA GLN A 14 4.08 8.72 1.03
C GLN A 14 3.16 9.06 -0.15
N HIS A 15 3.46 10.12 -0.89
CA HIS A 15 2.64 10.50 -2.05
C HIS A 15 2.64 9.40 -3.11
N ASN A 16 3.80 8.80 -3.40
CA ASN A 16 3.91 7.70 -4.36
C ASN A 16 3.11 6.47 -3.92
N ILE A 17 3.24 6.08 -2.65
CA ILE A 17 2.49 4.97 -2.04
C ILE A 17 1.00 5.18 -2.22
N LEU A 18 0.45 6.32 -1.80
CA LEU A 18 -0.98 6.57 -1.85
C LEU A 18 -1.54 6.52 -3.27
N GLN A 19 -0.82 7.06 -4.25
CA GLN A 19 -1.22 6.97 -5.66
C GLN A 19 -1.22 5.53 -6.17
N ARG A 20 -0.22 4.73 -5.75
CA ARG A 20 -0.12 3.31 -6.13
C ARG A 20 -1.21 2.47 -5.48
N ILE A 21 -1.54 2.71 -4.21
CA ILE A 21 -2.66 2.08 -3.53
C ILE A 21 -3.98 2.40 -4.24
N LEU A 22 -4.23 3.69 -4.55
CA LEU A 22 -5.47 4.09 -5.22
C LEU A 22 -5.62 3.40 -6.59
N LYS A 23 -4.53 3.28 -7.34
CA LYS A 23 -4.51 2.55 -8.61
C LYS A 23 -4.83 1.06 -8.41
N TYR A 24 -4.16 0.42 -7.46
CA TYR A 24 -4.41 -0.98 -7.10
C TYR A 24 -5.87 -1.21 -6.70
N TYR A 25 -6.41 -0.34 -5.85
CA TYR A 25 -7.79 -0.39 -5.41
C TYR A 25 -8.78 -0.34 -6.59
N LYS A 26 -8.63 0.65 -7.48
CA LYS A 26 -9.50 0.80 -8.65
C LYS A 26 -9.44 -0.41 -9.58
N GLN A 27 -8.24 -0.96 -9.78
CA GLN A 27 -8.05 -2.17 -10.56
C GLN A 27 -8.76 -3.36 -9.92
N LYS A 28 -8.54 -3.60 -8.61
CA LYS A 28 -9.17 -4.70 -7.87
C LYS A 28 -10.70 -4.58 -7.89
N ARG A 29 -11.22 -3.37 -7.72
CA ARG A 29 -12.66 -3.08 -7.78
C ARG A 29 -13.27 -3.43 -9.15
N HIS A 30 -12.54 -3.16 -10.24
CA HIS A 30 -12.95 -3.55 -11.59
C HIS A 30 -12.85 -5.07 -11.81
N GLU A 31 -11.77 -5.71 -11.37
CA GLU A 31 -11.60 -7.18 -11.47
C GLU A 31 -12.70 -7.95 -10.74
N LEU A 32 -13.20 -7.40 -9.62
CA LEU A 32 -14.31 -7.97 -8.85
C LEU A 32 -15.70 -7.60 -9.41
N GLY A 33 -15.78 -6.80 -10.48
CA GLY A 33 -17.03 -6.42 -11.13
C GLY A 33 -17.86 -5.38 -10.36
N TYR A 34 -17.25 -4.64 -9.43
CA TYR A 34 -17.95 -3.63 -8.65
C TYR A 34 -18.07 -2.28 -9.40
N ASP A 35 -17.40 -2.10 -10.53
CA ASP A 35 -17.41 -0.89 -11.38
C ASP A 35 -18.79 -0.49 -11.91
N VAL A 36 -19.75 -1.41 -11.95
CA VAL A 36 -21.10 -1.18 -12.50
C VAL A 36 -22.18 -0.87 -11.47
N SER A 37 -21.93 -1.09 -10.17
CA SER A 37 -22.94 -0.85 -9.12
C SER A 37 -22.33 -0.39 -7.79
N PHE A 38 -23.15 0.29 -6.98
CA PHE A 38 -22.80 0.59 -5.59
C PHE A 38 -22.51 -0.73 -4.84
N SER A 39 -21.41 -0.78 -4.11
CA SER A 39 -21.03 -1.90 -3.26
C SER A 39 -20.67 -1.36 -1.88
N GLN A 40 -21.30 -1.92 -0.85
CA GLN A 40 -21.02 -1.56 0.54
C GLN A 40 -19.66 -2.11 0.99
N ASP A 41 -19.26 -3.27 0.45
CA ASP A 41 -18.00 -3.92 0.79
C ASP A 41 -16.81 -3.31 0.03
N TYR A 42 -17.04 -2.81 -1.19
CA TYR A 42 -16.05 -2.11 -2.02
C TYR A 42 -16.57 -0.74 -2.47
N PRO A 43 -16.53 0.27 -1.57
CA PRO A 43 -17.07 1.60 -1.85
C PRO A 43 -16.38 2.29 -3.04
N LEU A 44 -17.01 3.29 -3.63
CA LEU A 44 -16.34 4.06 -4.68
C LEU A 44 -15.31 5.01 -4.05
N ILE A 45 -14.02 4.75 -4.27
CA ILE A 45 -12.90 5.59 -3.85
C ILE A 45 -12.21 6.14 -5.10
N GLU A 46 -12.29 7.45 -5.30
CA GLU A 46 -11.79 8.11 -6.52
C GLU A 46 -10.52 8.93 -6.28
N THR A 47 -10.31 9.40 -5.06
CA THR A 47 -9.21 10.30 -4.70
C THR A 47 -8.35 9.73 -3.57
N VAL A 48 -7.14 10.27 -3.43
CA VAL A 48 -6.25 9.94 -2.31
C VAL A 48 -6.84 10.38 -0.98
N ASP A 49 -7.53 11.53 -0.93
CA ASP A 49 -8.13 12.03 0.30
C ASP A 49 -9.19 11.05 0.83
N GLN A 50 -10.05 10.53 -0.05
CA GLN A 50 -11.01 9.48 0.31
C GLN A 50 -10.28 8.21 0.74
N LEU A 51 -9.25 7.79 0.02
CA LEU A 51 -8.49 6.58 0.32
C LEU A 51 -7.92 6.59 1.75
N ILE A 52 -7.39 7.73 2.21
CA ILE A 52 -6.79 7.86 3.55
C ILE A 52 -7.80 7.59 4.66
N GLU A 53 -9.10 7.86 4.44
CA GLU A 53 -10.16 7.54 5.40
C GLU A 53 -10.44 6.03 5.52
N HIS A 54 -9.98 5.25 4.54
CA HIS A 54 -10.27 3.82 4.43
C HIS A 54 -9.08 2.90 4.71
N ILE A 55 -7.89 3.45 4.95
CA ILE A 55 -6.68 2.68 5.27
C ILE A 55 -6.07 3.14 6.59
N THR A 56 -5.50 2.22 7.35
CA THR A 56 -4.80 2.52 8.62
C THR A 56 -3.43 1.86 8.60
N LEU A 57 -2.36 2.62 8.86
CA LEU A 57 -1.01 2.08 8.93
C LEU A 57 -0.90 1.09 10.10
N VAL A 58 -0.47 -0.14 9.80
CA VAL A 58 -0.28 -1.22 10.77
C VAL A 58 1.18 -1.30 11.19
N GLY A 59 2.09 -1.29 10.23
CA GLY A 59 3.51 -1.43 10.52
C GLY A 59 4.42 -1.23 9.32
N ILE A 60 5.69 -0.96 9.63
CA ILE A 60 6.79 -0.85 8.67
C ILE A 60 7.81 -1.94 9.02
N SER A 61 8.10 -2.82 8.07
CA SER A 61 9.11 -3.87 8.20
C SER A 61 10.40 -3.42 7.51
N VAL A 62 11.54 -3.57 8.19
CA VAL A 62 12.86 -3.24 7.65
C VAL A 62 13.73 -4.49 7.78
N PRO A 63 13.78 -5.36 6.75
CA PRO A 63 14.63 -6.53 6.77
C PRO A 63 16.12 -6.15 6.88
N TYR A 64 16.93 -7.06 7.43
CA TYR A 64 18.38 -6.88 7.48
C TYR A 64 18.97 -6.89 6.07
N GLU A 65 19.83 -5.91 5.78
CA GLU A 65 20.34 -5.52 4.45
C GLU A 65 21.02 -6.65 3.64
N PHE A 66 21.38 -7.77 4.26
CA PHE A 66 22.08 -8.87 3.58
C PHE A 66 21.17 -9.82 2.78
N LEU A 67 19.85 -9.76 3.00
CA LEU A 67 18.92 -10.78 2.50
C LEU A 67 18.20 -10.43 1.19
N ARG A 68 18.29 -9.18 0.71
CA ARG A 68 17.44 -8.69 -0.41
C ARG A 68 18.14 -7.65 -1.29
N ASP A 69 17.59 -7.44 -2.48
CA ASP A 69 18.05 -6.43 -3.44
C ASP A 69 17.76 -5.01 -2.92
N GLY A 70 18.80 -4.20 -2.75
CA GLY A 70 18.68 -2.79 -2.36
C GLY A 70 18.11 -2.57 -0.95
N ARG A 71 17.62 -1.34 -0.70
CA ARG A 71 16.90 -1.02 0.56
C ARG A 71 15.45 -1.52 0.45
N ASP A 72 15.23 -2.78 0.83
CA ASP A 72 13.90 -3.39 0.88
C ASP A 72 13.18 -2.98 2.16
N ILE A 73 11.96 -2.47 2.02
CA ILE A 73 11.09 -2.02 3.12
C ILE A 73 9.66 -2.45 2.81
N GLY A 74 9.03 -3.15 3.74
CA GLY A 74 7.60 -3.47 3.67
C GLY A 74 6.77 -2.48 4.49
N ILE A 75 5.59 -2.15 4.00
CA ILE A 75 4.61 -1.31 4.70
C ILE A 75 3.25 -2.01 4.63
N SER A 76 2.63 -2.18 5.79
CA SER A 76 1.33 -2.87 5.95
C SER A 76 0.27 -1.89 6.43
N PHE A 77 -0.93 -2.05 5.90
CA PHE A 77 -2.12 -1.29 6.24
C PHE A 77 -3.31 -2.23 6.45
N ASP A 78 -4.18 -1.89 7.39
CA ASP A 78 -5.55 -2.39 7.41
C ASP A 78 -6.37 -1.56 6.41
N CYS A 79 -7.39 -2.17 5.82
CA CYS A 79 -8.31 -1.47 4.92
C CYS A 79 -9.76 -1.87 5.18
N SER A 80 -10.67 -0.91 5.00
CA SER A 80 -12.10 -1.11 5.28
C SER A 80 -12.80 -2.12 4.35
N TRP A 81 -12.26 -2.36 3.16
CA TRP A 81 -12.85 -3.23 2.13
C TRP A 81 -12.36 -4.68 2.18
N ASP A 82 -11.32 -4.98 2.97
CA ASP A 82 -10.76 -6.32 3.13
C ASP A 82 -10.09 -6.45 4.51
N GLN A 83 -10.92 -6.68 5.54
CA GLN A 83 -10.47 -6.76 6.93
C GLN A 83 -9.69 -8.04 7.26
N GLU A 84 -9.76 -9.06 6.40
CA GLU A 84 -9.05 -10.33 6.61
C GLU A 84 -7.62 -10.26 6.07
N ASN A 85 -7.43 -9.69 4.87
CA ASN A 85 -6.13 -9.71 4.18
C ASN A 85 -5.35 -8.40 4.29
N GLY A 86 -6.04 -7.27 4.52
CA GLY A 86 -5.44 -5.94 4.54
C GLY A 86 -4.73 -5.57 3.24
N LEU A 87 -3.74 -4.67 3.33
CA LEU A 87 -2.98 -4.14 2.21
C LEU A 87 -1.49 -4.08 2.54
N GLY A 88 -0.66 -4.62 1.65
CA GLY A 88 0.80 -4.58 1.76
C GLY A 88 1.44 -3.85 0.60
N ILE A 89 2.53 -3.14 0.89
CA ILE A 89 3.39 -2.45 -0.08
C ILE A 89 4.82 -2.87 0.15
N ARG A 90 5.53 -3.17 -0.94
CA ARG A 90 6.97 -3.40 -0.92
C ARG A 90 7.69 -2.27 -1.64
N LEU A 91 8.66 -1.68 -0.96
CA LEU A 91 9.53 -0.65 -1.48
C LEU A 91 10.93 -1.22 -1.72
N ILE A 92 11.53 -0.94 -2.87
CA ILE A 92 12.95 -1.15 -3.14
C ILE A 92 13.56 0.21 -3.47
N ASP A 93 14.58 0.63 -2.70
CA ASP A 93 15.22 1.94 -2.86
C ASP A 93 14.19 3.09 -2.90
N GLU A 94 13.27 3.09 -1.93
CA GLU A 94 12.18 4.06 -1.76
C GLU A 94 11.17 4.14 -2.94
N LYS A 95 11.17 3.16 -3.84
CA LYS A 95 10.19 3.05 -4.94
C LYS A 95 9.22 1.91 -4.69
N VAL A 96 7.94 2.15 -4.97
CA VAL A 96 6.90 1.10 -4.92
C VAL A 96 7.13 0.08 -6.02
N GLU A 97 7.54 -1.12 -5.62
CA GLU A 97 7.73 -2.27 -6.50
C GLU A 97 6.44 -3.09 -6.58
N GLU A 98 5.79 -3.33 -5.44
CA GLU A 98 4.61 -4.18 -5.36
C GLU A 98 3.55 -3.60 -4.41
N VAL A 99 2.28 -3.83 -4.75
CA VAL A 99 1.10 -3.55 -3.92
C VAL A 99 0.19 -4.77 -3.99
N GLY A 100 -0.18 -5.31 -2.82
CA GLY A 100 -0.99 -6.52 -2.72
C GLY A 100 -1.58 -6.68 -1.32
N TYR A 101 -1.75 -7.92 -0.86
CA TYR A 101 -2.16 -8.18 0.53
C TYR A 101 -0.98 -7.95 1.49
N GLN A 102 -1.24 -7.96 2.80
CA GLN A 102 -0.21 -7.62 3.80
C GLN A 102 1.04 -8.52 3.76
N ASP A 103 0.96 -9.73 3.20
CA ASP A 103 2.08 -10.65 3.03
C ASP A 103 3.20 -10.13 2.13
N VAL A 104 2.86 -9.26 1.17
CA VAL A 104 3.83 -8.56 0.31
C VAL A 104 4.80 -7.68 1.14
N ALA A 105 4.39 -7.24 2.32
CA ALA A 105 5.19 -6.41 3.21
C ALA A 105 6.18 -7.20 4.10
N ILE A 106 6.36 -8.51 3.90
CA ILE A 106 7.18 -9.40 4.76
C ILE A 106 8.35 -10.01 3.99
#